data_AF-A0A0C3KGA5-F1
#
_entry.id   AF-A0A0C3KGA5-F1
#
_cell.length_a   1.000
_cell.length_b   1.000
_cell.length_c   1.000
_cell.angle_alpha   90.00
_cell.angle_beta   90.00
_cell.angle_gamma   90.00
#
_symmetry.space_group_name_H-M   'P 1'
#
loop_
_entity.id
_entity.type
_entity.pdbx_description
1 polymer ?
#
loop_
_entity_poly.entity_id
_entity_poly.type
_entity_poly.pdbx_seq_one_letter_code
_entity_poly.pdbx_strand_id
1 'polypeptide(L)'
;RDRPDSAKLWSIFWYNLAVSGAYWTGLALVHCFGDTADSWASMRTSWTDINAWYVAMKTGALTGHASHGNLNGGDFAIDDA
;
A
#
# COMPACT_ATOMS: atom_id res chain seq x y z
N ARG A 1 -8.67 13.03 -1.17
CA ARG A 1 -7.73 12.34 -2.09
C ARG A 1 -8.54 11.49 -3.04
N ASP A 2 -8.90 12.06 -4.19
CA ASP A 2 -9.90 11.48 -5.08
C ASP A 2 -9.40 10.29 -5.88
N ARG A 3 -10.26 9.27 -5.97
CA ARG A 3 -10.33 8.39 -7.13
C ARG A 3 -11.75 7.82 -7.28
N PRO A 4 -12.72 8.61 -7.81
CA PRO A 4 -13.85 8.00 -8.51
C PRO A 4 -13.31 7.02 -9.56
N ASP A 5 -14.11 6.03 -9.93
CA ASP A 5 -13.62 4.71 -10.35
C ASP A 5 -12.39 4.73 -11.28
N SER A 6 -11.42 3.85 -11.03
CA SER A 6 -10.28 3.67 -11.92
C SER A 6 -10.65 2.85 -13.15
N ALA A 7 -11.71 3.25 -13.85
CA ALA A 7 -12.11 2.77 -15.16
C ALA A 7 -11.09 3.18 -16.24
N LYS A 8 -9.92 2.52 -16.20
CA LYS A 8 -9.30 2.11 -17.46
C LYS A 8 -10.38 1.38 -18.24
N LEU A 9 -10.53 1.65 -19.54
CA LEU A 9 -11.67 1.15 -20.33
C LEU A 9 -11.80 -0.39 -20.29
N TRP A 10 -10.69 -1.10 -20.01
CA TRP A 10 -10.62 -2.54 -19.84
C TRP A 10 -11.04 -3.08 -18.46
N SER A 11 -11.17 -2.23 -17.43
CA SER A 11 -11.54 -2.64 -16.06
C SER A 11 -12.94 -3.28 -16.00
N ILE A 12 -13.88 -2.80 -16.84
CA ILE A 12 -15.28 -3.22 -16.79
C ILE A 12 -15.49 -4.69 -17.17
N PHE A 13 -14.62 -5.27 -18.02
CA PHE A 13 -14.66 -6.69 -18.39
C PHE A 13 -14.35 -7.64 -17.23
N TRP A 14 -13.77 -7.13 -16.14
CA TRP A 14 -13.39 -7.89 -14.95
C TRP A 14 -14.10 -7.40 -13.68
N TYR A 15 -15.06 -6.49 -13.81
CA TYR A 15 -15.76 -5.91 -12.66
C TYR A 15 -16.95 -6.78 -12.23
N ASN A 16 -16.87 -7.35 -11.03
CA ASN A 16 -17.95 -8.15 -10.46
C ASN A 16 -18.90 -7.31 -9.60
N LEU A 17 -20.08 -6.99 -10.14
CA LEU A 17 -21.16 -6.26 -9.47
C LEU A 17 -21.70 -6.93 -8.19
N ALA A 18 -21.43 -8.22 -7.96
CA ALA A 18 -21.87 -8.92 -6.75
C ALA A 18 -20.91 -8.75 -5.55
N VAL A 19 -19.74 -8.13 -5.75
CA VAL A 19 -18.80 -7.84 -4.66
C VAL A 19 -19.23 -6.57 -3.92
N SER A 20 -19.24 -6.61 -2.59
CA SER A 20 -19.62 -5.49 -1.73
C SER A 20 -18.62 -5.32 -0.59
N GLY A 21 -18.56 -4.10 -0.03
CA GLY A 21 -17.54 -3.67 0.94
C GLY A 21 -16.42 -2.84 0.30
N ALA A 22 -15.53 -2.32 1.14
CA ALA A 22 -14.35 -1.57 0.70
C ALA A 22 -13.10 -2.46 0.73
N TYR A 23 -12.05 -2.13 -0.03
CA TYR A 23 -10.84 -2.97 -0.08
C TYR A 23 -10.13 -3.12 1.29
N TRP A 24 -10.38 -2.21 2.23
CA TRP A 24 -9.85 -2.23 3.59
C TRP A 24 -10.75 -2.94 4.63
N THR A 25 -11.92 -3.43 4.23
CA THR A 25 -12.86 -4.11 5.15
C THR A 25 -12.20 -5.35 5.77
N GLY A 26 -11.94 -5.31 7.08
CA GLY A 26 -11.30 -6.40 7.82
C GLY A 26 -9.77 -6.43 7.77
N LEU A 27 -9.10 -5.48 7.11
CA LEU A 27 -7.63 -5.43 7.08
C LEU A 27 -7.06 -4.90 8.40
N ALA A 28 -6.00 -5.55 8.88
CA ALA A 28 -5.23 -5.08 10.03
C ALA A 28 -4.60 -3.70 9.78
N LEU A 29 -4.49 -2.89 10.84
CA LEU A 29 -3.87 -1.57 10.78
C LEU A 29 -2.34 -1.62 10.61
N VAL A 30 -1.72 -2.76 10.93
CA VAL A 30 -0.28 -3.02 10.73
C VAL A 30 -0.14 -4.28 9.90
N HIS A 31 0.73 -4.23 8.88
CA HIS A 31 1.11 -5.39 8.08
C HIS A 31 2.59 -5.33 7.70
N CYS A 32 3.28 -6.47 7.76
CA CYS A 32 4.66 -6.63 7.35
C CYS A 32 4.73 -7.56 6.14
N PHE A 33 5.15 -7.01 5.01
CA PHE A 33 5.40 -7.73 3.77
C PHE A 33 6.84 -8.25 3.80
N GLY A 34 7.01 -9.55 4.03
CA GLY A 34 8.32 -10.20 4.09
C GLY A 34 8.70 -10.84 2.77
N ASP A 35 9.85 -10.45 2.23
CA ASP A 35 10.58 -11.15 1.17
C ASP A 35 12.10 -11.12 1.48
N THR A 36 12.86 -12.08 0.96
CA THR A 36 14.29 -12.22 1.23
C THR A 36 15.16 -11.16 0.55
N ALA A 37 14.66 -10.51 -0.51
CA ALA A 37 15.32 -9.39 -1.16
C ALA A 37 14.75 -8.04 -0.69
N ASP A 38 13.43 -7.90 -0.51
CA ASP A 38 12.78 -6.62 -0.16
C ASP A 38 11.66 -6.77 0.89
N SER A 39 11.94 -6.43 2.15
CA SER A 39 10.97 -6.49 3.25
C SER A 39 10.50 -5.09 3.67
N TRP A 40 9.20 -4.90 3.88
CA TRP A 40 8.65 -3.61 4.27
C TRP A 40 7.41 -3.71 5.15
N ALA A 41 7.14 -2.66 5.94
CA ALA A 41 6.00 -2.57 6.83
C ALA A 41 5.12 -1.37 6.49
N SER A 42 3.81 -1.53 6.66
CA SER A 42 2.78 -0.50 6.55
C SER A 42 2.03 -0.43 7.89
N MET A 43 1.92 0.75 8.47
CA MET A 43 1.26 1.00 9.76
C MET A 43 0.27 2.16 9.61
N ARG A 44 -0.90 2.05 10.27
CA ARG A 44 -1.98 3.04 10.25
C ARG A 44 -2.57 3.23 11.64
N THR A 45 -3.08 4.41 11.96
CA THR A 45 -3.98 4.59 13.13
C THR A 45 -5.45 4.34 12.79
N SER A 46 -5.85 4.52 11.52
CA SER A 46 -7.20 4.19 11.01
C SER A 46 -7.18 3.94 9.50
N TRP A 47 -8.25 3.32 8.99
CA TRP A 47 -8.52 3.20 7.55
C TRP A 47 -9.47 4.30 7.02
N THR A 48 -10.19 5.00 7.90
CA THR A 48 -11.32 5.87 7.52
C THR A 48 -11.37 7.22 8.23
N ASP A 49 -10.59 7.44 9.28
CA ASP A 49 -10.40 8.78 9.82
C ASP A 49 -9.52 9.58 8.86
N ILE A 50 -9.93 10.82 8.56
CA ILE A 50 -9.15 11.71 7.70
C ILE A 50 -7.88 12.20 8.41
N ASN A 51 -7.88 12.26 9.75
CA ASN A 51 -6.75 12.68 10.58
C ASN A 51 -5.81 11.51 10.95
N ALA A 52 -5.93 10.39 10.23
CA ALA A 52 -5.17 9.18 10.49
C ALA A 52 -3.71 9.31 10.04
N TRP A 53 -2.81 8.80 10.86
CA TRP A 53 -1.39 8.71 10.53
C TRP A 53 -1.14 7.41 9.76
N TYR A 54 -0.37 7.51 8.67
CA TYR A 54 0.21 6.37 7.97
C TYR A 54 1.75 6.42 8.06
N VAL A 55 2.36 5.26 8.28
CA VAL A 55 3.83 5.10 8.28
C VAL A 55 4.19 3.90 7.41
N ALA A 56 5.20 4.08 6.55
CA ALA A 56 5.84 3.01 5.81
C ALA A 56 7.32 2.92 6.20
N MET A 57 7.86 1.72 6.30
CA MET A 57 9.29 1.46 6.57
C MET A 57 9.80 0.35 5.65
N LYS A 58 11.02 0.46 5.10
CA LYS A 58 11.59 -0.56 4.20
C LYS A 58 13.00 -0.98 4.63
N THR A 59 13.33 -2.26 4.44
CA THR A 59 14.69 -2.80 4.49
C THR A 59 14.88 -3.88 3.42
N GLY A 60 16.07 -3.99 2.82
CA GLY A 60 16.27 -4.91 1.70
C GLY A 60 17.63 -4.78 1.02
N ALA A 61 17.81 -5.58 -0.03
CA ALA A 61 18.99 -5.58 -0.87
C ALA A 61 19.02 -4.31 -1.75
N LEU A 62 20.06 -3.49 -1.58
CA LEU A 62 20.27 -2.27 -2.36
C LEU A 62 20.67 -2.54 -3.82
N THR A 63 20.82 -3.81 -4.23
CA THR A 63 21.26 -4.22 -5.57
C THR A 63 20.49 -5.46 -6.04
N GLY A 64 20.54 -5.76 -7.34
CA GLY A 64 19.83 -6.90 -7.95
C GLY A 64 18.42 -6.61 -8.45
N HIS A 65 17.77 -5.52 -8.00
CA HIS A 65 16.40 -5.14 -8.38
C HIS A 65 16.29 -3.72 -9.00
N ALA A 66 17.29 -3.34 -9.81
CA ALA A 66 17.56 -1.95 -10.19
C ALA A 66 16.60 -1.30 -11.21
N SER A 67 15.67 -2.03 -11.85
CA SER A 67 14.82 -1.47 -12.91
C SER A 67 13.86 -0.39 -12.41
N HIS A 68 13.32 -0.56 -11.19
CA HIS A 68 12.45 0.42 -10.51
C HIS A 68 12.65 0.46 -8.98
N GLY A 69 13.68 -0.23 -8.44
CA GLY A 69 14.03 -0.16 -7.02
C GLY A 69 14.96 1.01 -6.69
N ASN A 70 14.69 1.71 -5.59
CA ASN A 70 15.55 2.76 -5.05
C ASN A 70 16.56 2.19 -4.03
N LEU A 71 17.63 2.96 -3.76
CA LEU A 71 18.63 2.65 -2.73
C LEU A 71 18.13 3.05 -1.32
N ASN A 72 16.94 2.56 -0.93
CA ASN A 72 16.16 3.03 0.23
C ASN A 72 16.01 1.98 1.36
N GLY A 73 17.04 1.16 1.57
CA GLY A 73 17.08 0.19 2.67
C GLY A 73 17.40 0.87 4.00
N GLY A 74 16.40 0.96 4.88
CA GLY A 74 16.44 1.73 6.13
C GLY A 74 15.51 2.95 6.14
N ASP A 75 14.97 3.34 4.98
CA ASP A 75 14.12 4.52 4.84
C ASP A 75 12.72 4.29 5.45
N PHE A 76 12.14 5.40 5.92
CA PHE A 76 10.74 5.47 6.32
C PHE A 76 10.05 6.69 5.71
N ALA A 77 8.73 6.61 5.55
CA ALA A 77 7.87 7.70 5.12
C ALA A 77 6.67 7.80 6.06
N ILE A 78 6.21 9.03 6.31
CA ILE A 78 5.03 9.35 7.13
C ILE A 78 4.09 10.21 6.27
N ASP A 79 2.79 9.97 6.41
CA ASP A 79 1.69 10.69 5.74
C ASP A 79 0.66 10.99 6.85
N ASP A 80 0.61 12.25 7.30
CA ASP A 80 -0.38 12.84 8.20
C ASP A 80 -1.22 13.93 7.48
N ALA A 81 -2.17 14.57 8.16
CA ALA A 81 -3.35 15.20 7.55
C ALA A 81 -3.44 16.73 7.70
#